data_AF-A0A948ZUS9-F1
#
_entry.id   AF-A0A948ZUS9-F1
#
_cell.length_a   1.000
_cell.length_b   1.000
_cell.length_c   1.000
_cell.angle_alpha   90.00
_cell.angle_beta   90.00
_cell.angle_gamma   90.00
#
_symmetry.space_group_name_H-M   'P 1'
#
loop_
_entity.id
_entity.type
_entity.pdbx_description
1 polymer ?
#
loop_
_entity_poly.entity_id
_entity_poly.type
_entity_poly.pdbx_seq_one_letter_code
_entity_poly.pdbx_strand_id
1 'polypeptide(L)'
;MALILGVILIYLVQIKKTKEIKQSELVISQSVCDELIKQMELIPVKKFDGKLAKVDFLTNPDAKSFYTSITTQASEGPNFAGHFNFASWGCGTDCVGFAVVDSNTGKIVRYVPFDEDGNSYSYDINSRILVLNPKKDFEKYQGKTLEEISQNDDFLTGHIRKYYELVEGSDGEIWLDKLCTENVLDGIYSLGEKTDEQIIYYAKLKTVSTAREARFYWYDTELRMVKASDDKYAWFWAMPQKFFDDTKITDRWFKFMDENNDAVFKITGTRLKDDCDYYGPEHCIEDIDVKSIEVVGTNLKMKF
;
A
#
# COMPACT_ATOMS: atom_id res chain seq x y z
N MET A 1 -26.95 -25.90 47.22
CA MET A 1 -27.87 -25.92 46.06
C MET A 1 -27.82 -24.62 45.23
N ALA A 2 -27.58 -23.44 45.83
CA ALA A 2 -27.53 -22.16 45.09
C ALA A 2 -26.31 -21.98 44.15
N LEU A 3 -25.15 -22.56 44.47
CA LEU A 3 -23.93 -22.43 43.64
C LEU A 3 -24.03 -23.16 42.29
N ILE A 4 -24.75 -24.28 42.21
CA ILE A 4 -24.89 -25.06 40.97
C ILE A 4 -25.82 -24.36 39.97
N LEU A 5 -26.88 -23.71 40.48
CA LEU A 5 -27.78 -22.87 39.67
C LEU A 5 -27.07 -21.65 39.09
N GLY A 6 -26.16 -21.01 39.86
CA GLY A 6 -25.37 -19.88 39.38
C GLY A 6 -24.43 -20.24 38.22
N VAL A 7 -23.74 -21.38 38.30
CA VAL A 7 -22.84 -21.84 37.22
C VAL A 7 -23.62 -22.24 35.96
N ILE A 8 -24.76 -22.91 36.10
CA ILE A 8 -25.63 -23.26 34.96
C ILE A 8 -26.20 -22.00 34.30
N LEU A 9 -26.60 -20.99 35.08
CA LEU A 9 -27.10 -19.73 34.54
C LEU A 9 -26.00 -18.95 33.82
N ILE A 10 -24.78 -18.91 34.35
CA ILE A 10 -23.62 -18.28 33.70
C ILE A 10 -23.25 -19.02 32.41
N TYR A 11 -23.28 -20.35 32.41
CA TYR A 11 -22.98 -21.16 31.23
C TYR A 11 -24.07 -21.00 30.15
N LEU A 12 -25.35 -20.97 30.53
CA LEU A 12 -26.46 -20.70 29.62
C LEU A 12 -26.44 -19.27 29.07
N VAL A 13 -26.05 -18.28 29.88
CA VAL A 13 -25.87 -16.89 29.43
C VAL A 13 -24.67 -16.78 28.50
N GLN A 14 -23.55 -17.44 28.79
CA GLN A 14 -22.38 -17.52 27.90
C GLN A 14 -22.73 -18.18 26.56
N ILE A 15 -23.48 -19.29 26.57
CA ILE A 15 -23.97 -19.97 25.36
C ILE A 15 -24.96 -19.09 24.60
N LYS A 16 -25.85 -18.36 25.29
CA LYS A 16 -26.76 -17.39 24.65
C LYS A 16 -26.00 -16.24 24.01
N LYS A 17 -24.98 -15.70 24.70
CA LYS A 17 -24.15 -14.60 24.20
C LYS A 17 -23.30 -15.02 22.98
N THR A 18 -22.77 -16.25 22.98
CA THR A 18 -22.08 -16.82 21.81
C THR A 18 -23.03 -17.22 20.68
N LYS A 19 -24.29 -17.57 20.97
CA LYS A 19 -25.35 -17.71 19.94
C LYS A 19 -25.87 -16.39 19.40
N GLU A 20 -25.91 -15.32 20.21
CA GLU A 20 -26.28 -13.97 19.76
C GLU A 20 -25.20 -13.37 18.85
N ILE A 21 -23.92 -13.68 19.06
CA ILE A 21 -22.83 -13.36 18.12
C ILE A 21 -22.99 -14.12 16.78
N LYS A 22 -23.80 -15.19 16.73
CA LYS A 22 -24.10 -15.93 15.50
C LYS A 22 -25.30 -15.38 14.69
N GLN A 23 -25.91 -14.26 15.10
CA GLN A 23 -27.14 -13.80 14.43
C GLN A 23 -27.41 -12.30 14.48
N SER A 24 -26.45 -11.46 14.86
CA SER A 24 -26.41 -10.14 14.21
C SER A 24 -25.97 -10.44 12.78
N GLU A 25 -26.90 -10.32 11.83
CA GLU A 25 -26.59 -10.28 10.40
C GLU A 25 -25.22 -9.60 10.22
N LEU A 26 -24.37 -10.17 9.37
CA LEU A 26 -23.44 -9.32 8.63
C LEU A 26 -24.36 -8.36 7.87
N VAL A 27 -24.77 -7.27 8.53
CA VAL A 27 -25.18 -6.07 7.83
C VAL A 27 -23.95 -5.79 7.02
N ILE A 28 -24.02 -6.05 5.70
CA ILE A 28 -23.02 -5.60 4.75
C ILE A 28 -22.89 -4.13 5.08
N SER A 29 -21.86 -3.76 5.87
CA SER A 29 -21.76 -2.39 6.29
C SER A 29 -21.49 -1.64 5.00
N GLN A 30 -22.24 -0.55 4.83
CA GLN A 30 -22.09 0.29 3.66
C GLN A 30 -20.61 0.63 3.55
N SER A 31 -20.00 0.36 2.39
CA SER A 31 -18.57 0.59 2.19
C SER A 31 -18.22 2.00 2.64
N VAL A 32 -17.35 2.08 3.65
CA VAL A 32 -16.94 3.36 4.23
C VAL A 32 -16.15 4.14 3.19
N CYS A 33 -15.31 3.46 2.41
CA CYS A 33 -14.55 4.08 1.33
C CYS A 33 -15.46 4.62 0.21
N ASP A 34 -16.47 3.85 -0.23
CA ASP A 34 -17.40 4.30 -1.27
C ASP A 34 -18.20 5.54 -0.79
N GLU A 35 -18.59 5.62 0.49
CA GLU A 35 -19.26 6.79 1.06
C GLU A 35 -18.34 7.99 1.24
N LEU A 36 -17.10 7.78 1.68
CA LEU A 36 -16.10 8.84 1.76
C LEU A 36 -15.87 9.47 0.38
N ILE A 37 -15.68 8.64 -0.65
CA ILE A 37 -15.44 9.12 -2.02
C ILE A 37 -16.63 9.90 -2.57
N LYS A 38 -17.87 9.49 -2.27
CA LYS A 38 -19.08 10.25 -2.67
C LYS A 38 -19.15 11.64 -2.04
N GLN A 39 -18.57 11.81 -0.85
CA GLN A 39 -18.54 13.08 -0.14
C GLN A 39 -17.36 13.96 -0.53
N MET A 40 -16.34 13.40 -1.20
CA MET A 40 -15.20 14.16 -1.68
C MET A 40 -15.59 15.04 -2.88
N GLU A 41 -15.19 16.31 -2.82
CA GLU A 41 -15.24 17.22 -3.97
C GLU A 41 -14.05 16.93 -4.90
N LEU A 42 -14.17 15.87 -5.70
CA LEU A 42 -13.13 15.49 -6.66
C LEU A 42 -13.02 16.53 -7.78
N ILE A 43 -11.78 16.86 -8.16
CA ILE A 43 -11.50 17.78 -9.26
C ILE A 43 -11.96 17.14 -10.58
N PRO A 44 -12.75 17.84 -11.42
CA PRO A 44 -13.13 17.33 -12.73
C PRO A 44 -11.92 16.88 -13.56
N VAL A 45 -12.12 15.81 -14.34
CA VAL A 45 -11.08 15.34 -15.26
C VAL A 45 -10.87 16.34 -16.40
N LYS A 46 -9.61 16.51 -16.81
CA LYS A 46 -9.29 17.22 -18.05
C LYS A 46 -9.46 16.25 -19.22
N LYS A 47 -10.44 16.53 -20.08
CA LYS A 47 -10.71 15.71 -21.26
C LYS A 47 -9.52 15.74 -22.22
N PHE A 48 -9.29 14.61 -22.86
CA PHE A 48 -8.33 14.51 -23.94
C PHE A 48 -8.89 15.17 -25.22
N ASP A 49 -8.15 16.14 -25.75
CA ASP A 49 -8.47 16.84 -27.01
C ASP A 49 -7.28 16.85 -27.99
N GLY A 50 -6.16 16.22 -27.60
CA GLY A 50 -4.91 16.20 -28.33
C GLY A 50 -4.76 15.02 -29.31
N LYS A 51 -3.58 14.96 -29.91
CA LYS A 51 -3.14 13.79 -30.67
C LYS A 51 -2.46 12.80 -29.73
N LEU A 52 -2.80 11.52 -29.85
CA LEU A 52 -2.19 10.46 -29.04
C LEU A 52 -0.67 10.47 -29.19
N ALA A 53 0.02 10.66 -28.06
CA ALA A 53 1.45 10.51 -27.98
C ALA A 53 1.85 9.03 -28.00
N LYS A 54 3.06 8.75 -28.52
CA LYS A 54 3.64 7.40 -28.40
C LYS A 54 4.11 7.20 -26.97
N VAL A 55 3.94 5.99 -26.45
CA VAL A 55 4.44 5.62 -25.12
C VAL A 55 5.95 5.88 -25.02
N ASP A 56 6.34 6.63 -24.00
CA ASP A 56 7.72 6.98 -23.69
C ASP A 56 8.27 6.08 -22.58
N PHE A 57 8.92 4.99 -22.97
CA PHE A 57 9.58 4.07 -22.04
C PHE A 57 10.88 4.64 -21.45
N LEU A 58 11.31 5.86 -21.80
CA LEU A 58 12.43 6.50 -21.11
C LEU A 58 12.02 7.00 -19.72
N THR A 59 10.73 7.29 -19.49
CA THR A 59 10.25 7.68 -18.15
C THR A 59 10.13 6.50 -17.20
N ASN A 60 9.97 5.30 -17.73
CA ASN A 60 9.99 4.06 -16.96
C ASN A 60 10.58 2.91 -17.81
N PRO A 61 11.91 2.72 -17.79
CA PRO A 61 12.58 1.71 -18.60
C PRO A 61 12.17 0.27 -18.29
N ASP A 62 11.81 -0.03 -17.03
CA ASP A 62 11.43 -1.37 -16.59
C ASP A 62 10.10 -1.83 -17.21
N ALA A 63 9.22 -0.88 -17.52
CA ALA A 63 7.96 -1.12 -18.22
C ALA A 63 8.13 -1.74 -19.62
N LYS A 64 9.35 -1.72 -20.19
CA LYS A 64 9.65 -2.46 -21.44
C LYS A 64 9.38 -3.96 -21.33
N SER A 65 9.42 -4.52 -20.12
CA SER A 65 9.07 -5.92 -19.87
C SER A 65 7.63 -6.26 -20.28
N PHE A 66 6.74 -5.25 -20.33
CA PHE A 66 5.34 -5.37 -20.77
C PHE A 66 5.04 -4.47 -21.98
N TYR A 67 6.06 -4.23 -22.83
CA TYR A 67 5.99 -3.32 -23.97
C TYR A 67 4.73 -3.54 -24.82
N THR A 68 4.44 -4.78 -25.21
CA THR A 68 3.29 -5.10 -26.07
C THR A 68 1.97 -4.77 -25.40
N SER A 69 1.79 -5.16 -24.13
CA SER A 69 0.55 -4.91 -23.37
C SER A 69 0.28 -3.42 -23.21
N ILE A 70 1.31 -2.65 -22.86
CA ILE A 70 1.22 -1.20 -22.64
C ILE A 70 0.97 -0.47 -23.97
N THR A 71 1.75 -0.78 -25.01
CA THR A 71 1.62 -0.06 -26.31
C THR A 71 0.32 -0.36 -27.02
N THR A 72 -0.17 -1.60 -26.94
CA THR A 72 -1.44 -2.00 -27.56
C THR A 72 -2.60 -1.22 -26.90
N GLN A 73 -2.71 -1.27 -25.58
CA GLN A 73 -3.79 -0.59 -24.84
C GLN A 73 -3.68 0.94 -24.95
N ALA A 74 -2.46 1.51 -24.84
CA ALA A 74 -2.27 2.95 -24.99
C ALA A 74 -2.64 3.46 -26.39
N SER A 75 -2.52 2.62 -27.43
CA SER A 75 -2.90 2.99 -28.80
C SER A 75 -4.42 3.09 -29.02
N GLU A 76 -5.22 2.51 -28.12
CA GLU A 76 -6.69 2.62 -28.15
C GLU A 76 -7.18 3.99 -27.66
N GLY A 77 -6.30 4.74 -26.97
CA GLY A 77 -6.59 6.07 -26.43
C GLY A 77 -6.93 6.08 -24.94
N PRO A 78 -7.22 7.25 -24.36
CA PRO A 78 -7.47 7.37 -22.94
C PRO A 78 -8.75 6.64 -22.52
N ASN A 79 -8.69 5.97 -21.38
CA ASN A 79 -9.81 5.24 -20.76
C ASN A 79 -9.93 5.53 -19.25
N PHE A 80 -9.07 6.38 -18.69
CA PHE A 80 -8.99 6.69 -17.26
C PHE A 80 -8.66 8.17 -17.04
N ALA A 81 -9.26 8.80 -16.02
CA ALA A 81 -8.90 10.14 -15.55
C ALA A 81 -8.76 11.23 -16.64
N GLY A 82 -9.62 11.16 -17.66
CA GLY A 82 -9.73 12.10 -18.77
C GLY A 82 -8.78 11.80 -19.91
N HIS A 83 -7.48 11.94 -19.67
CA HIS A 83 -6.44 11.81 -20.71
C HIS A 83 -5.41 10.72 -20.39
N PHE A 84 -5.67 9.86 -19.40
CA PHE A 84 -4.80 8.75 -19.10
C PHE A 84 -5.35 7.46 -19.73
N ASN A 85 -4.43 6.59 -20.12
CA ASN A 85 -4.74 5.21 -20.45
C ASN A 85 -4.24 4.32 -19.30
N PHE A 86 -5.15 3.55 -18.74
CA PHE A 86 -4.87 2.46 -17.82
C PHE A 86 -4.71 1.19 -18.65
N ALA A 87 -3.49 0.63 -18.65
CA ALA A 87 -3.14 -0.60 -19.32
C ALA A 87 -2.84 -1.69 -18.27
N SER A 88 -3.47 -2.85 -18.36
CA SER A 88 -3.27 -3.95 -17.41
C SER A 88 -2.85 -5.26 -18.08
N TRP A 89 -2.33 -6.18 -17.28
CA TRP A 89 -1.95 -7.53 -17.68
C TRP A 89 -2.05 -8.49 -16.49
N GLY A 90 -2.12 -9.79 -16.75
CA GLY A 90 -1.92 -10.81 -15.72
C GLY A 90 -0.42 -11.06 -15.50
N CYS A 91 0.00 -11.27 -14.25
CA CYS A 91 1.39 -11.63 -13.91
C CYS A 91 1.57 -13.06 -13.38
N GLY A 92 0.48 -13.81 -13.17
CA GLY A 92 0.54 -15.16 -12.65
C GLY A 92 -0.80 -15.57 -12.03
N THR A 93 -0.80 -16.62 -11.22
CA THR A 93 -1.94 -16.99 -10.38
C THR A 93 -2.18 -15.90 -9.34
N ASP A 94 -3.41 -15.40 -9.28
CA ASP A 94 -3.86 -14.37 -8.32
C ASP A 94 -2.97 -13.12 -8.28
N CYS A 95 -2.46 -12.71 -9.45
CA CYS A 95 -1.59 -11.56 -9.62
C CYS A 95 -1.96 -10.79 -10.88
N VAL A 96 -2.13 -9.47 -10.75
CA VAL A 96 -2.28 -8.54 -11.88
C VAL A 96 -1.18 -7.47 -11.88
N GLY A 97 -0.91 -6.89 -13.03
CA GLY A 97 -0.04 -5.72 -13.16
C GLY A 97 -0.70 -4.64 -13.99
N PHE A 98 -0.23 -3.40 -13.84
CA PHE A 98 -0.76 -2.28 -14.60
C PHE A 98 0.24 -1.14 -14.80
N ALA A 99 -0.05 -0.31 -15.80
CA ALA A 99 0.59 0.98 -16.03
C ALA A 99 -0.46 2.04 -16.28
N VAL A 100 -0.17 3.28 -15.88
CA VAL A 100 -0.94 4.46 -16.27
C VAL A 100 -0.07 5.30 -17.19
N VAL A 101 -0.58 5.56 -18.39
CA VAL A 101 0.10 6.32 -19.44
C VAL A 101 -0.64 7.63 -19.67
N ASP A 102 0.05 8.75 -19.59
CA ASP A 102 -0.48 10.05 -20.03
C ASP A 102 -0.58 10.06 -21.57
N SER A 103 -1.79 10.17 -22.11
CA SER A 103 -2.03 10.14 -23.56
C SER A 103 -1.58 11.41 -24.27
N ASN A 104 -1.40 12.52 -23.55
CA ASN A 104 -0.90 13.79 -24.11
C ASN A 104 0.61 13.75 -24.34
N THR A 105 1.35 13.10 -23.42
CA THR A 105 2.83 13.14 -23.42
C THR A 105 3.48 11.80 -23.73
N GLY A 106 2.74 10.70 -23.55
CA GLY A 106 3.24 9.33 -23.68
C GLY A 106 3.92 8.81 -22.41
N LYS A 107 4.08 9.65 -21.39
CA LYS A 107 4.80 9.27 -20.17
C LYS A 107 4.07 8.20 -19.40
N ILE A 108 4.81 7.22 -18.90
CA ILE A 108 4.31 6.24 -17.92
C ILE A 108 4.40 6.91 -16.54
N VAL A 109 3.25 7.27 -15.97
CA VAL A 109 3.13 8.02 -14.69
C VAL A 109 2.92 7.10 -13.50
N ARG A 110 2.51 5.86 -13.75
CA ARG A 110 2.46 4.78 -12.75
C ARG A 110 2.80 3.47 -13.43
N TYR A 111 3.57 2.62 -12.76
CA TYR A 111 3.90 1.28 -13.24
C TYR A 111 3.99 0.32 -12.06
N VAL A 112 3.15 -0.70 -12.08
CA VAL A 112 3.11 -1.77 -11.07
C VAL A 112 3.20 -3.09 -11.83
N PRO A 113 4.40 -3.69 -11.95
CA PRO A 113 4.61 -4.92 -12.73
C PRO A 113 3.88 -6.13 -12.14
N PHE A 114 3.81 -6.17 -10.81
CA PHE A 114 3.29 -7.27 -10.00
C PHE A 114 2.51 -6.67 -8.82
N ASP A 115 1.21 -6.89 -8.79
CA ASP A 115 0.33 -6.62 -7.66
C ASP A 115 -0.25 -7.96 -7.20
N GLU A 116 0.44 -8.57 -6.25
CA GLU A 116 0.08 -9.86 -5.63
C GLU A 116 -1.15 -9.74 -4.73
N ASP A 117 -1.50 -8.52 -4.32
CA ASP A 117 -2.72 -8.23 -3.58
C ASP A 117 -3.91 -7.96 -4.50
N GLY A 118 -3.68 -7.81 -5.81
CA GLY A 118 -4.66 -7.40 -6.80
C GLY A 118 -5.26 -8.56 -7.59
N ASN A 119 -6.57 -8.53 -7.79
CA ASN A 119 -7.29 -9.46 -8.67
C ASN A 119 -7.93 -8.76 -9.87
N SER A 120 -8.50 -7.58 -9.64
CA SER A 120 -9.10 -6.79 -10.72
C SER A 120 -9.10 -5.30 -10.41
N TYR A 121 -9.46 -4.50 -11.42
CA TYR A 121 -9.48 -3.05 -11.35
C TYR A 121 -10.86 -2.49 -11.75
N SER A 122 -11.20 -1.34 -11.17
CA SER A 122 -12.29 -0.48 -11.63
C SER A 122 -11.79 0.95 -11.79
N TYR A 123 -12.02 1.50 -12.97
CA TYR A 123 -11.61 2.86 -13.36
C TYR A 123 -12.57 3.37 -14.44
N ASP A 124 -12.64 4.68 -14.62
CA ASP A 124 -13.49 5.33 -15.62
C ASP A 124 -12.79 6.54 -16.23
N ILE A 125 -13.06 6.83 -17.51
CA ILE A 125 -12.48 7.98 -18.20
C ILE A 125 -12.92 9.32 -17.59
N ASN A 126 -14.08 9.38 -16.94
CA ASN A 126 -14.61 10.59 -16.30
C ASN A 126 -14.28 10.66 -14.80
N SER A 127 -13.53 9.70 -14.27
CA SER A 127 -13.18 9.61 -12.85
C SER A 127 -11.67 9.57 -12.66
N ARG A 128 -11.19 10.25 -11.62
CA ARG A 128 -9.80 10.14 -11.14
C ARG A 128 -9.58 8.92 -10.24
N ILE A 129 -10.64 8.19 -9.92
CA ILE A 129 -10.62 7.11 -8.95
C ILE A 129 -10.24 5.80 -9.62
N LEU A 130 -9.20 5.16 -9.08
CA LEU A 130 -8.84 3.78 -9.34
C LEU A 130 -9.17 2.94 -8.11
N VAL A 131 -9.90 1.85 -8.33
CA VAL A 131 -10.20 0.85 -7.29
C VAL A 131 -9.52 -0.44 -7.66
N LEU A 132 -8.68 -0.96 -6.77
CA LEU A 132 -8.18 -2.33 -6.82
C LEU A 132 -9.08 -3.20 -5.97
N ASN A 133 -9.40 -4.40 -6.48
CA ASN A 133 -10.34 -5.32 -5.87
C ASN A 133 -11.72 -4.64 -5.66
N PRO A 134 -12.39 -4.18 -6.73
CA PRO A 134 -13.71 -3.56 -6.63
C PRO A 134 -14.75 -4.50 -6.03
N LYS A 135 -15.78 -3.94 -5.38
CA LYS A 135 -16.85 -4.68 -4.69
C LYS A 135 -17.46 -5.82 -5.51
N LYS A 136 -17.59 -5.61 -6.83
CA LYS A 136 -18.17 -6.56 -7.77
C LYS A 136 -17.47 -7.94 -7.71
N ASP A 137 -16.17 -7.97 -7.45
CA ASP A 137 -15.38 -9.20 -7.41
C ASP A 137 -15.77 -10.08 -6.22
N PHE A 138 -16.38 -9.47 -5.21
CA PHE A 138 -16.78 -10.08 -3.94
C PHE A 138 -18.29 -10.30 -3.83
N GLU A 139 -19.06 -10.03 -4.89
CA GLU A 139 -20.50 -10.33 -4.91
C GLU A 139 -20.79 -11.82 -4.67
N LYS A 140 -19.85 -12.70 -5.04
CA LYS A 140 -19.91 -14.15 -4.77
C LYS A 140 -19.97 -14.52 -3.28
N TYR A 141 -19.69 -13.59 -2.38
CA TYR A 141 -19.80 -13.80 -0.92
C TYR A 141 -21.10 -13.26 -0.33
N GLN A 142 -21.92 -12.53 -1.10
CA GLN A 142 -23.18 -12.00 -0.59
C GLN A 142 -24.11 -13.12 -0.12
N GLY A 143 -24.65 -12.95 1.09
CA GLY A 143 -25.55 -13.92 1.72
C GLY A 143 -24.89 -15.20 2.25
N LYS A 144 -23.56 -15.35 2.14
CA LYS A 144 -22.81 -16.45 2.75
C LYS A 144 -22.52 -16.18 4.22
N THR A 145 -22.42 -17.24 5.00
CA THR A 145 -21.98 -17.19 6.40
C THR A 145 -20.45 -17.02 6.48
N LEU A 146 -19.96 -16.50 7.60
CA LEU A 146 -18.52 -16.37 7.86
C LEU A 146 -17.79 -17.72 7.75
N GLU A 147 -18.43 -18.83 8.13
CA GLU A 147 -17.86 -20.17 8.01
C GLU A 147 -17.65 -20.54 6.53
N GLU A 148 -18.66 -20.31 5.68
CA GLU A 148 -18.57 -20.54 4.23
C GLU A 148 -17.55 -19.61 3.54
N ILE A 149 -17.38 -18.38 4.04
CA ILE A 149 -16.41 -17.44 3.48
C ILE A 149 -14.99 -17.76 3.95
N SER A 150 -14.80 -18.14 5.21
CA SER A 150 -13.49 -18.45 5.80
C SER A 150 -12.80 -19.66 5.20
N GLN A 151 -13.54 -20.50 4.48
CA GLN A 151 -13.04 -21.65 3.75
C GLN A 151 -12.55 -21.30 2.32
N ASN A 152 -12.56 -20.02 1.95
CA ASN A 152 -12.16 -19.56 0.62
C ASN A 152 -10.79 -18.88 0.64
N ASP A 153 -9.95 -19.21 -0.35
CA ASP A 153 -8.56 -18.72 -0.41
C ASP A 153 -8.47 -17.19 -0.46
N ASP A 154 -9.36 -16.48 -1.18
CA ASP A 154 -9.30 -15.00 -1.28
C ASP A 154 -9.49 -14.30 0.08
N PHE A 155 -10.20 -14.94 1.01
CA PHE A 155 -10.35 -14.43 2.38
C PHE A 155 -9.08 -14.65 3.20
N LEU A 156 -8.37 -15.75 2.94
CA LEU A 156 -7.13 -16.14 3.62
C LEU A 156 -5.92 -15.39 3.08
N THR A 157 -5.90 -15.05 1.78
CA THR A 157 -4.82 -14.28 1.14
C THR A 157 -4.88 -12.79 1.48
N GLY A 158 -5.99 -12.31 2.07
CA GLY A 158 -6.06 -10.95 2.62
C GLY A 158 -6.19 -9.87 1.55
N HIS A 159 -6.75 -10.18 0.38
CA HIS A 159 -7.07 -9.15 -0.61
C HIS A 159 -7.94 -8.08 0.04
N ILE A 160 -7.46 -6.84 0.00
CA ILE A 160 -8.18 -5.67 0.50
C ILE A 160 -8.62 -4.81 -0.68
N ARG A 161 -9.78 -4.16 -0.54
CA ARG A 161 -10.19 -3.13 -1.50
C ARG A 161 -9.30 -1.92 -1.28
N LYS A 162 -8.62 -1.43 -2.32
CA LYS A 162 -7.75 -0.25 -2.23
C LYS A 162 -8.25 0.82 -3.20
N TYR A 163 -8.32 2.06 -2.74
CA TYR A 163 -8.84 3.20 -3.48
C TYR A 163 -7.77 4.26 -3.64
N TYR A 164 -7.60 4.74 -4.87
CA TYR A 164 -6.62 5.75 -5.20
C TYR A 164 -7.26 6.86 -6.02
N GLU A 165 -6.78 8.09 -5.84
CA GLU A 165 -7.04 9.21 -6.73
C GLU A 165 -5.81 9.49 -7.59
N LEU A 166 -5.99 9.68 -8.89
CA LEU A 166 -4.94 10.23 -9.74
C LEU A 166 -4.87 11.76 -9.60
N VAL A 167 -3.78 12.21 -8.98
CA VAL A 167 -3.51 13.61 -8.69
C VAL A 167 -2.52 14.17 -9.70
N GLU A 168 -2.89 15.31 -10.29
CA GLU A 168 -1.99 16.15 -11.11
C GLU A 168 -1.51 17.32 -10.26
N GLY A 169 -0.25 17.28 -9.81
CA GLY A 169 0.39 18.33 -9.04
C GLY A 169 0.56 19.63 -9.83
N SER A 170 0.60 20.75 -9.11
CA SER A 170 0.83 22.08 -9.72
C SER A 170 2.22 22.24 -10.35
N ASP A 171 3.17 21.40 -9.95
CA ASP A 171 4.51 21.28 -10.50
C ASP A 171 4.59 20.37 -11.73
N GLY A 172 3.47 19.75 -12.11
CA GLY A 172 3.38 18.81 -13.23
C GLY A 172 3.72 17.37 -12.88
N GLU A 173 3.99 17.06 -11.60
CA GLU A 173 4.13 15.68 -11.13
C GLU A 173 2.75 15.00 -11.08
N ILE A 174 2.71 13.71 -11.37
CA ILE A 174 1.46 12.93 -11.42
C ILE A 174 1.66 11.67 -10.57
N TRP A 175 0.74 11.41 -9.65
CA TRP A 175 0.81 10.22 -8.78
C TRP A 175 -0.58 9.68 -8.46
N LEU A 176 -0.61 8.43 -7.98
CA LEU A 176 -1.79 7.84 -7.36
C LEU A 176 -1.72 8.06 -5.85
N ASP A 177 -2.61 8.87 -5.30
CA ASP A 177 -2.74 9.06 -3.86
C ASP A 177 -3.69 8.04 -3.27
N LYS A 178 -3.27 7.33 -2.22
CA LYS A 178 -4.09 6.30 -1.58
C LYS A 178 -5.12 6.97 -0.68
N LEU A 179 -6.38 6.89 -1.07
CA LEU A 179 -7.49 7.49 -0.32
C LEU A 179 -7.94 6.61 0.84
N CYS A 180 -8.14 5.33 0.56
CA CYS A 180 -8.84 4.43 1.48
C CYS A 180 -8.51 2.97 1.21
N THR A 181 -8.61 2.16 2.24
CA THR A 181 -8.57 0.70 2.15
C THR A 181 -9.65 0.11 3.06
N GLU A 182 -10.30 -0.96 2.64
CA GLU A 182 -11.30 -1.65 3.46
C GLU A 182 -11.31 -3.14 3.18
N ASN A 183 -11.88 -3.91 4.11
CA ASN A 183 -12.10 -5.34 3.91
C ASN A 183 -13.11 -5.57 2.78
N VAL A 184 -12.91 -6.66 2.05
CA VAL A 184 -13.69 -7.09 0.90
C VAL A 184 -15.12 -7.56 1.23
N LEU A 185 -15.40 -7.96 2.47
CA LEU A 185 -16.69 -8.57 2.83
C LEU A 185 -17.70 -7.62 3.46
N ASP A 186 -17.24 -6.73 4.32
CA ASP A 186 -18.12 -6.04 5.25
C ASP A 186 -17.95 -4.53 5.23
N GLY A 187 -17.04 -3.95 4.42
CA GLY A 187 -16.76 -2.50 4.48
C GLY A 187 -16.26 -2.05 5.87
N ILE A 188 -16.07 -3.00 6.79
CA ILE A 188 -15.41 -2.78 8.05
C ILE A 188 -13.95 -2.67 7.67
N TYR A 189 -13.34 -1.57 8.10
CA TYR A 189 -11.90 -1.42 7.99
C TYR A 189 -11.28 -2.70 8.55
N SER A 190 -10.52 -3.42 7.72
CA SER A 190 -9.32 -4.00 8.29
C SER A 190 -8.59 -2.77 8.81
N LEU A 191 -8.64 -2.53 10.13
CA LEU A 191 -7.55 -1.89 10.82
C LEU A 191 -6.35 -2.83 10.61
N GLY A 192 -5.88 -2.96 9.35
CA GLY A 192 -4.56 -3.42 9.04
C GLY A 192 -3.72 -2.47 9.86
N GLU A 193 -3.09 -3.03 10.87
CA GLU A 193 -2.53 -2.37 12.03
C GLU A 193 -1.97 -1.01 11.62
N LYS A 194 -2.82 0.03 11.70
CA LYS A 194 -2.36 1.40 11.68
C LYS A 194 -1.76 1.58 13.05
N THR A 195 -0.57 1.07 13.23
CA THR A 195 0.39 1.76 14.05
C THR A 195 0.79 3.01 13.25
N ASP A 196 -0.16 3.95 13.07
CA ASP A 196 0.16 5.35 12.73
C ASP A 196 0.92 6.00 13.92
N GLU A 197 1.75 5.23 14.61
CA GLU A 197 2.72 5.71 15.55
C GLU A 197 3.76 6.44 14.70
N GLN A 198 3.66 7.77 14.72
CA GLN A 198 4.74 8.59 14.24
C GLN A 198 5.96 8.30 15.09
N ILE A 199 6.96 7.70 14.46
CA ILE A 199 8.21 7.39 15.11
C ILE A 199 9.25 8.45 14.75
N ILE A 200 10.13 8.69 15.72
CA ILE A 200 11.39 9.38 15.51
C ILE A 200 12.48 8.45 16.00
N TYR A 201 13.21 7.83 15.06
CA TYR A 201 14.35 7.00 15.37
C TYR A 201 15.64 7.74 15.10
N TYR A 202 16.59 7.58 16.01
CA TYR A 202 17.99 7.83 15.71
C TYR A 202 18.61 6.52 15.28
N ALA A 203 19.38 6.56 14.19
CA ALA A 203 19.78 5.34 13.52
C ALA A 203 21.15 5.44 12.85
N LYS A 204 21.84 4.32 12.74
CA LYS A 204 23.01 4.16 11.88
C LYS A 204 22.68 3.23 10.73
N LEU A 205 23.18 3.56 9.54
CA LEU A 205 23.02 2.69 8.38
C LEU A 205 23.75 1.36 8.64
N LYS A 206 23.01 0.26 8.54
CA LYS A 206 23.56 -1.10 8.64
C LYS A 206 24.09 -1.56 7.29
N THR A 207 23.24 -1.46 6.28
CA THR A 207 23.56 -1.84 4.91
C THR A 207 22.52 -1.27 3.96
N VAL A 208 22.91 -1.12 2.69
CA VAL A 208 22.00 -0.91 1.58
C VAL A 208 22.12 -2.12 0.65
N SER A 209 21.02 -2.82 0.40
CA SER A 209 21.00 -4.00 -0.45
C SER A 209 21.26 -3.65 -1.92
N THR A 210 21.53 -4.65 -2.75
CA THR A 210 21.61 -4.47 -4.22
C THR A 210 20.25 -4.08 -4.82
N ALA A 211 19.15 -4.41 -4.14
CA ALA A 211 17.80 -3.92 -4.44
C ALA A 211 17.57 -2.49 -3.92
N ARG A 212 18.63 -1.85 -3.40
CA ARG A 212 18.68 -0.47 -2.90
C ARG A 212 17.84 -0.22 -1.64
N GLU A 213 17.51 -1.28 -0.91
CA GLU A 213 16.80 -1.19 0.35
C GLU A 213 17.77 -0.91 1.49
N ALA A 214 17.46 0.07 2.34
CA ALA A 214 18.28 0.45 3.46
C ALA A 214 17.79 -0.21 4.76
N ARG A 215 18.74 -0.78 5.48
CA ARG A 215 18.53 -1.34 6.83
C ARG A 215 19.28 -0.49 7.82
N PHE A 216 18.70 -0.34 9.00
CA PHE A 216 19.23 0.54 10.02
C PHE A 216 19.35 -0.16 11.36
N TYR A 217 20.38 0.22 12.10
CA TYR A 217 20.50 -0.05 13.52
C TYR A 217 19.87 1.09 14.31
N TRP A 218 19.16 0.78 15.39
CA TRP A 218 18.80 1.81 16.37
C TRP A 218 20.05 2.40 17.02
N TYR A 219 20.07 3.71 17.20
CA TYR A 219 21.17 4.44 17.78
C TYR A 219 20.71 5.20 19.02
N ASP A 220 21.42 5.03 20.12
CA ASP A 220 21.21 5.80 21.34
C ASP A 220 22.04 7.09 21.29
N THR A 221 21.39 8.25 21.28
CA THR A 221 22.07 9.54 21.16
C THR A 221 22.72 10.01 22.45
N GLU A 222 22.24 9.55 23.61
CA GLU A 222 22.83 9.88 24.91
C GLU A 222 24.09 9.05 25.15
N LEU A 223 23.99 7.74 24.91
CA LEU A 223 25.11 6.80 25.07
C LEU A 223 26.05 6.77 23.86
N ARG A 224 25.65 7.37 22.73
CA ARG A 224 26.41 7.46 21.47
C ARG A 224 26.84 6.10 20.94
N MET A 225 25.92 5.15 20.94
CA MET A 225 26.20 3.78 20.51
C MET A 225 25.00 3.16 19.79
N VAL A 226 25.28 2.15 18.97
CA VAL A 226 24.24 1.28 18.40
C VAL A 226 23.64 0.43 19.52
N LYS A 227 22.30 0.35 19.56
CA LYS A 227 21.57 -0.49 20.52
C LYS A 227 21.65 -1.97 20.08
N ALA A 228 21.88 -2.86 21.04
CA ALA A 228 21.89 -4.32 20.85
C ALA A 228 22.72 -4.79 19.63
N SER A 229 23.94 -4.24 19.47
CA SER A 229 24.80 -4.50 18.29
C SER A 229 25.19 -5.97 18.11
N ASP A 230 25.10 -6.77 19.18
CA ASP A 230 25.37 -8.21 19.21
C ASP A 230 24.15 -9.07 18.86
N ASP A 231 22.95 -8.48 18.84
CA ASP A 231 21.72 -9.13 18.40
C ASP A 231 21.57 -9.00 16.87
N LYS A 232 21.62 -10.15 16.18
CA LYS A 232 21.46 -10.21 14.72
C LYS A 232 20.08 -9.73 14.25
N TYR A 233 19.07 -9.71 15.13
CA TYR A 233 17.71 -9.25 14.86
C TYR A 233 17.51 -7.76 15.17
N ALA A 234 18.48 -7.10 15.82
CA ALA A 234 18.36 -5.71 16.25
C ALA A 234 18.61 -4.71 15.10
N TRP A 235 17.77 -4.77 14.07
CA TRP A 235 17.74 -3.81 12.97
C TRP A 235 16.32 -3.67 12.43
N PHE A 236 16.08 -2.61 11.66
CA PHE A 236 14.78 -2.34 11.03
C PHE A 236 14.93 -1.92 9.57
N TRP A 237 13.85 -2.09 8.81
CA TRP A 237 13.67 -1.55 7.47
C TRP A 237 13.21 -0.10 7.55
N ALA A 238 13.78 0.77 6.74
CA ALA A 238 13.28 2.14 6.63
C ALA A 238 13.40 2.63 5.19
N MET A 239 12.26 2.66 4.51
CA MET A 239 12.16 3.00 3.10
C MET A 239 11.00 3.99 2.88
N PRO A 240 11.15 5.00 2.02
CA PRO A 240 10.01 5.84 1.68
C PRO A 240 9.01 5.04 0.82
N GLN A 241 7.70 5.10 1.07
CA GLN A 241 6.72 4.33 0.27
C GLN A 241 6.79 4.59 -1.25
N LYS A 242 7.15 5.81 -1.67
CA LYS A 242 7.36 6.16 -3.09
C LYS A 242 8.62 5.52 -3.71
N PHE A 243 9.42 4.79 -2.93
CA PHE A 243 10.72 4.27 -3.32
C PHE A 243 10.66 3.32 -4.52
N PHE A 244 9.64 2.47 -4.58
CA PHE A 244 9.49 1.46 -5.64
C PHE A 244 8.86 2.01 -6.93
N ASP A 245 8.34 3.25 -6.89
CA ASP A 245 7.56 3.84 -7.97
C ASP A 245 8.27 4.97 -8.74
N ASP A 246 9.40 5.50 -8.22
CA ASP A 246 10.10 6.66 -8.79
C ASP A 246 11.63 6.49 -8.77
N THR A 247 12.18 6.19 -9.95
CA THR A 247 13.63 5.99 -10.17
C THR A 247 14.50 7.19 -9.74
N LYS A 248 14.01 8.43 -9.83
CA LYS A 248 14.74 9.62 -9.36
C LYS A 248 14.75 9.71 -7.84
N ILE A 249 13.66 9.33 -7.17
CA ILE A 249 13.64 9.22 -5.71
C ILE A 249 14.57 8.09 -5.27
N THR A 250 14.54 6.94 -5.95
CA THR A 250 15.42 5.79 -5.69
C THR A 250 16.90 6.19 -5.82
N ASP A 251 17.29 6.87 -6.91
CA ASP A 251 18.67 7.31 -7.13
C ASP A 251 19.11 8.35 -6.10
N ARG A 252 18.25 9.33 -5.76
CA ARG A 252 18.54 10.32 -4.72
C ARG A 252 18.68 9.67 -3.35
N TRP A 253 17.82 8.70 -3.02
CA TRP A 253 17.89 7.93 -1.77
C TRP A 253 19.21 7.19 -1.67
N PHE A 254 19.52 6.40 -2.70
CA PHE A 254 20.75 5.61 -2.73
C PHE A 254 21.99 6.49 -2.62
N LYS A 255 22.05 7.57 -3.40
CA LYS A 255 23.14 8.54 -3.34
C LYS A 255 23.25 9.19 -1.97
N PHE A 256 22.14 9.60 -1.37
CA PHE A 256 22.13 10.20 -0.03
C PHE A 256 22.63 9.21 1.03
N MET A 257 22.28 7.93 0.94
CA MET A 257 22.78 6.90 1.86
C MET A 257 24.27 6.62 1.65
N ASP A 258 24.72 6.53 0.40
CA ASP A 258 26.14 6.25 0.06
C ASP A 258 27.05 7.39 0.53
N GLU A 259 26.68 8.65 0.25
CA GLU A 259 27.45 9.83 0.65
C GLU A 259 27.48 10.06 2.17
N ASN A 260 26.56 9.46 2.93
CA ASN A 260 26.41 9.66 4.37
C ASN A 260 26.44 8.34 5.18
N ASN A 261 27.05 7.29 4.64
CA ASN A 261 26.93 5.92 5.18
C ASN A 261 27.42 5.75 6.65
N ASP A 262 28.37 6.58 7.10
CA ASP A 262 28.91 6.57 8.46
C ASP A 262 28.15 7.46 9.45
N ALA A 263 27.17 8.23 8.97
CA ALA A 263 26.44 9.22 9.74
C ALA A 263 25.47 8.59 10.75
N VAL A 264 25.04 9.41 11.72
CA VAL A 264 23.85 9.15 12.52
C VAL A 264 22.69 9.90 11.87
N PHE A 265 21.61 9.18 11.62
CA PHE A 265 20.41 9.70 11.01
C PHE A 265 19.34 9.93 12.06
N LYS A 266 18.53 10.98 11.88
CA LYS A 266 17.22 11.11 12.50
C LYS A 266 16.18 10.79 11.43
N ILE A 267 15.47 9.68 11.63
CA ILE A 267 14.44 9.16 10.74
C ILE A 267 13.09 9.53 11.35
N THR A 268 12.25 10.19 10.56
CA THR A 268 10.85 10.46 10.92
C THR A 268 9.97 9.78 9.90
N GLY A 269 9.06 8.96 10.39
CA GLY A 269 8.23 8.11 9.54
C GLY A 269 7.02 7.57 10.28
N THR A 270 6.35 6.65 9.60
CA THR A 270 5.24 5.89 10.17
C THR A 270 5.68 4.44 10.27
N ARG A 271 5.47 3.80 11.42
CA ARG A 271 5.67 2.36 11.55
C ARG A 271 4.60 1.64 10.73
N LEU A 272 5.03 0.71 9.89
CA LEU A 272 4.17 -0.19 9.14
C LEU A 272 3.99 -1.48 9.93
N LYS A 273 3.20 -2.40 9.40
CA LYS A 273 3.14 -3.76 9.95
C LYS A 273 4.54 -4.38 9.90
N ASP A 274 4.99 -4.91 11.02
CA ASP A 274 6.29 -5.57 11.09
C ASP A 274 6.35 -6.78 10.13
N ASP A 275 7.50 -6.96 9.48
CA ASP A 275 7.79 -8.09 8.61
C ASP A 275 8.16 -9.30 9.46
N CYS A 276 7.18 -10.17 9.68
CA CYS A 276 7.35 -11.45 10.36
C CYS A 276 7.70 -12.60 9.40
N ASP A 277 7.69 -12.37 8.09
CA ASP A 277 7.93 -13.40 7.08
C ASP A 277 9.44 -13.61 6.86
N TYR A 278 10.25 -12.57 7.10
CA TYR A 278 11.70 -12.62 6.88
C TYR A 278 12.44 -13.64 7.76
N TYR A 279 12.15 -13.69 9.06
CA TYR A 279 12.75 -14.66 10.00
C TYR A 279 11.75 -15.66 10.60
N GLY A 280 10.45 -15.46 10.36
CA GLY A 280 9.38 -16.23 10.99
C GLY A 280 8.76 -15.52 12.21
N PRO A 281 7.65 -16.07 12.75
CA PRO A 281 6.75 -15.39 13.68
C PRO A 281 7.36 -15.04 15.05
N GLU A 282 8.53 -15.59 15.38
CA GLU A 282 9.24 -15.30 16.63
C GLU A 282 10.14 -14.06 16.53
N HIS A 283 10.45 -13.60 15.32
CA HIS A 283 11.41 -12.53 15.06
C HIS A 283 10.94 -11.61 13.93
N CYS A 284 9.96 -10.76 14.22
CA CYS A 284 9.49 -9.76 13.27
C CYS A 284 10.44 -8.56 13.20
N ILE A 285 10.59 -7.99 12.01
CA ILE A 285 11.42 -6.82 11.74
C ILE A 285 10.53 -5.60 11.57
N GLU A 286 10.83 -4.50 12.26
CA GLU A 286 10.07 -3.27 12.06
C GLU A 286 10.28 -2.73 10.64
N ASP A 287 9.18 -2.31 10.01
CA ASP A 287 9.19 -1.67 8.72
C ASP A 287 8.68 -0.23 8.83
N ILE A 288 9.44 0.72 8.32
CA ILE A 288 9.21 2.16 8.51
C ILE A 288 9.03 2.84 7.16
N ASP A 289 7.86 3.44 6.94
CA ASP A 289 7.64 4.38 5.85
C ASP A 289 8.29 5.73 6.18
N VAL A 290 9.41 6.01 5.51
CA VAL A 290 10.21 7.22 5.76
C VAL A 290 9.54 8.44 5.14
N LYS A 291 9.11 9.39 5.98
CA LYS A 291 8.63 10.72 5.54
C LYS A 291 9.76 11.73 5.44
N SER A 292 10.75 11.64 6.33
CA SER A 292 11.98 12.41 6.21
C SER A 292 13.15 11.78 6.94
N ILE A 293 14.36 12.04 6.43
CA ILE A 293 15.61 11.60 7.03
C ILE A 293 16.60 12.78 7.09
N GLU A 294 17.27 12.94 8.22
CA GLU A 294 18.20 14.05 8.51
C GLU A 294 19.54 13.49 8.98
N VAL A 295 20.66 14.07 8.53
CA VAL A 295 21.98 13.75 9.09
C VAL A 295 22.20 14.59 10.34
N VAL A 296 22.27 13.92 11.50
CA VAL A 296 22.40 14.56 12.82
C VAL A 296 23.67 15.40 12.88
N GLY A 297 23.53 16.65 13.33
CA GLY A 297 24.65 17.60 13.42
C GLY A 297 24.93 18.37 12.12
N THR A 298 24.08 18.24 11.11
CA THR A 298 24.18 18.98 9.84
C THR A 298 22.82 19.57 9.42
N ASN A 299 22.81 20.32 8.31
CA ASN A 299 21.58 20.80 7.66
C ASN A 299 21.08 19.87 6.53
N LEU A 300 21.71 18.70 6.34
CA LEU A 300 21.34 17.77 5.27
C LEU A 300 20.07 17.01 5.65
N LYS A 301 19.05 17.13 4.80
CA LYS A 301 17.73 16.51 4.99
C LYS A 301 17.14 16.07 3.65
N MET A 302 16.48 14.91 3.66
CA MET A 302 15.62 14.45 2.58
C MET A 302 14.17 14.28 3.06
N LYS A 303 13.20 14.56 2.20
CA LYS A 303 11.75 14.44 2.43
C LYS A 303 11.09 13.72 1.26
N PHE A 304 10.00 13.01 1.51
CA PHE A 304 9.29 12.16 0.53
C PHE A 304 7.79 12.44 0.51
#